data_AF-A0A3D4YHX7-F1
#
_entry.id   AF-A0A3D4YHX7-F1
#
_cell.length_a   1.000
_cell.length_b   1.000
_cell.length_c   1.000
_cell.angle_alpha   90.00
_cell.angle_beta   90.00
_cell.angle_gamma   90.00
#
_symmetry.space_group_name_H-M   'P 1'
#
loop_
_entity.id
_entity.type
_entity.pdbx_description
1 polymer ?
#
loop_
_entity_poly.entity_id
_entity_poly.type
_entity_poly.pdbx_seq_one_letter_code
_entity_poly.pdbx_strand_id
1 'polypeptide(L)'
;MVNQFETRKVITMNLRVFDGTILEQRVRCGEFFPADGAERLAEIRTLLEYLDPARPLEFDTTHPANMIKLRGTLPQGKDRLIREVQQHAHQMS
;
A
#
# COMPACT_ATOMS: atom_id res chain seq x y z
N MET A 1 -13.39 -4.62 7.25
CA MET A 1 -13.00 -3.85 8.45
C MET A 1 -12.62 -2.41 8.11
N VAL A 2 -11.69 -2.15 7.16
CA VAL A 2 -11.26 -0.76 6.84
C VAL A 2 -12.40 0.16 6.39
N ASN A 3 -13.33 -0.32 5.55
CA ASN A 3 -14.49 0.47 5.10
C ASN A 3 -15.50 0.83 6.21
N GLN A 4 -15.35 0.32 7.44
CA GLN A 4 -16.20 0.72 8.57
C GLN A 4 -15.74 2.03 9.21
N PHE A 5 -14.55 2.53 8.85
CA PHE A 5 -14.00 3.76 9.38
C PHE A 5 -14.32 4.95 8.48
N GLU A 6 -14.96 5.97 9.04
CA GLU A 6 -15.15 7.24 8.36
C GLU A 6 -13.95 8.18 8.60
N THR A 7 -12.94 8.10 7.75
CA THR A 7 -11.78 9.02 7.78
C THR A 7 -11.79 9.99 6.60
N ARG A 8 -11.01 11.07 6.71
CA ARG A 8 -10.72 11.98 5.59
C ARG A 8 -9.46 11.57 4.82
N LYS A 9 -8.60 10.76 5.43
CA LYS A 9 -7.31 10.38 4.85
C LYS A 9 -6.91 8.97 5.27
N VAL A 10 -6.40 8.20 4.31
CA VAL A 10 -5.70 6.93 4.52
C VAL A 10 -4.26 7.13 4.06
N ILE A 11 -3.33 6.89 4.97
CA ILE A 11 -1.90 6.86 4.69
C ILE A 11 -1.44 5.42 4.84
N THR A 12 -0.80 4.91 3.82
CA THR A 12 -0.25 3.54 3.83
C THR A 12 1.23 3.57 4.14
N MET A 13 1.72 2.47 4.73
CA MET A 13 3.13 2.25 4.99
C MET A 13 3.43 0.76 4.82
N ASN A 14 4.26 0.41 3.84
CA ASN A 14 4.77 -0.95 3.72
C ASN A 14 5.67 -1.26 4.92
N LEU A 15 5.49 -2.44 5.50
CA LEU A 15 6.32 -2.91 6.60
C LEU A 15 7.78 -3.03 6.13
N ARG A 16 8.69 -2.43 6.90
CA ARG A 16 10.14 -2.50 6.67
C ARG A 16 10.77 -3.28 7.81
N VAL A 17 11.61 -4.24 7.46
CA VAL A 17 12.45 -4.98 8.41
C VAL A 17 13.71 -4.15 8.65
N PHE A 18 14.01 -3.86 9.91
CA PHE A 18 15.20 -3.12 10.31
C PHE A 18 16.15 -4.02 11.09
N ASP A 19 17.45 -3.78 10.95
CA ASP A 19 18.49 -4.56 11.61
C ASP A 19 18.37 -4.47 13.14
N GLY A 20 18.62 -5.59 13.82
CA GLY A 20 18.55 -5.69 15.28
C GLY A 20 17.13 -5.79 15.84
N THR A 21 16.09 -5.85 15.00
CA THR A 21 14.70 -5.99 15.47
C THR A 21 14.29 -7.45 15.67
N ILE A 22 13.26 -7.68 16.50
CA ILE A 22 12.61 -9.00 16.62
C ILE A 22 12.07 -9.46 15.25
N LEU A 23 11.59 -8.52 14.42
CA LEU A 23 11.10 -8.85 13.10
C LEU A 23 12.21 -9.41 12.19
N GLU A 24 13.42 -8.85 12.26
CA GLU A 24 14.59 -9.38 11.54
C GLU A 24 14.96 -10.79 12.04
N GLN A 25 14.89 -11.05 13.34
CA GLN A 25 15.10 -12.40 13.89
C GLN A 25 14.07 -13.39 13.33
N ARG A 26 12.79 -13.01 13.26
CA ARG A 26 11.73 -13.83 12.69
C ARG A 26 11.91 -14.10 11.20
N VAL A 27 12.43 -13.13 10.45
CA VAL A 27 12.81 -13.36 9.05
C VAL A 27 13.93 -14.40 8.96
N ARG A 28 14.99 -14.25 9.77
CA ARG A 28 16.15 -15.15 9.74
C ARG A 28 15.80 -16.58 10.13
N CYS A 29 14.91 -16.80 11.09
CA CYS A 29 14.50 -18.15 11.49
C CYS A 29 13.35 -18.72 10.62
N GLY A 30 12.87 -18.00 9.61
CA GLY A 30 11.80 -18.46 8.72
C GLY A 30 10.40 -18.41 9.33
N GLU A 31 10.20 -17.68 10.43
CA GLU A 31 8.88 -17.45 11.04
C GLU A 31 8.10 -16.33 10.36
N PHE A 32 8.79 -15.43 9.65
CA PHE A 32 8.17 -14.32 8.93
C PHE A 32 8.76 -14.18 7.53
N PHE A 33 7.89 -14.12 6.52
CA PHE A 33 8.25 -13.89 5.12
C PHE A 33 7.78 -12.48 4.71
N PRO A 34 8.70 -11.53 4.51
CA PRO A 34 8.32 -10.19 4.08
C PRO A 34 7.72 -10.22 2.68
N ALA A 35 6.65 -9.43 2.48
CA ALA A 35 6.07 -9.26 1.16
C ALA A 35 7.12 -8.78 0.16
N ASP A 36 7.16 -9.38 -1.03
CA ASP A 36 8.02 -8.96 -2.12
C ASP A 36 7.50 -7.70 -2.84
N GLY A 37 8.18 -7.27 -3.90
CA GLY A 37 7.78 -6.08 -4.65
C GLY A 37 6.41 -6.21 -5.32
N ALA A 38 6.11 -7.38 -5.89
CA ALA A 38 4.85 -7.64 -6.59
C ALA A 38 3.68 -7.71 -5.60
N GLU A 39 3.88 -8.38 -4.46
CA GLU A 39 2.90 -8.47 -3.38
C GLU A 39 2.57 -7.08 -2.81
N ARG A 40 3.58 -6.23 -2.59
CA ARG A 40 3.35 -4.84 -2.12
C ARG A 40 2.55 -4.00 -3.11
N LEU A 41 2.79 -4.16 -4.42
CA LEU A 41 1.99 -3.49 -5.44
C LEU A 41 0.56 -4.04 -5.49
N ALA A 42 0.39 -5.34 -5.32
CA ALA A 42 -0.92 -5.98 -5.24
C ALA A 42 -1.73 -5.50 -4.03
N GLU A 43 -1.09 -5.27 -2.87
CA GLU A 43 -1.74 -4.67 -1.69
C GLU A 43 -2.30 -3.27 -1.99
N ILE A 44 -1.50 -2.40 -2.60
CA ILE A 44 -1.93 -1.02 -2.95
C ILE A 44 -3.08 -1.06 -3.96
N ARG A 45 -2.97 -1.91 -4.98
CA ARG A 45 -4.05 -2.11 -5.98
C ARG A 45 -5.33 -2.58 -5.30
N THR A 46 -5.24 -3.58 -4.43
CA THR A 46 -6.39 -4.12 -3.69
C THR A 46 -7.05 -3.05 -2.82
N LEU A 47 -6.26 -2.23 -2.11
CA LEU A 47 -6.81 -1.10 -1.35
C LEU A 47 -7.55 -0.12 -2.25
N LEU A 48 -6.97 0.28 -3.39
CA LEU A 48 -7.64 1.20 -4.32
C LEU A 48 -8.92 0.60 -4.92
N GLU A 49 -8.93 -0.69 -5.22
CA GLU A 49 -10.08 -1.41 -5.80
C GLU A 49 -11.24 -1.56 -4.80
N TYR A 50 -10.94 -1.81 -3.53
CA TYR A 50 -11.96 -2.19 -2.54
C TYR A 50 -12.21 -1.15 -1.44
N LEU A 51 -11.40 -0.08 -1.34
CA LEU A 51 -11.77 1.06 -0.50
C LEU A 51 -13.03 1.72 -1.07
N ASP A 52 -14.04 1.80 -0.23
CA ASP A 52 -15.35 2.35 -0.56
C ASP A 52 -15.78 3.37 0.52
N PRO A 53 -15.16 4.56 0.54
CA PRO A 53 -15.42 5.57 1.55
C PRO A 53 -16.74 6.29 1.26
N ALA A 54 -17.59 6.44 2.30
CA ALA A 54 -18.87 7.16 2.19
C ALA A 54 -18.75 8.65 1.83
N ARG A 55 -17.54 9.21 1.94
CA ARG A 55 -17.20 10.60 1.61
C ARG A 55 -15.84 10.66 0.91
N PRO A 56 -15.54 11.73 0.14
CA PRO A 56 -14.23 11.88 -0.48
C PRO A 56 -13.09 11.70 0.52
N LEU A 57 -12.14 10.84 0.15
CA LEU A 57 -11.04 10.41 1.01
C LEU A 57 -9.70 10.62 0.30
N GLU A 58 -8.74 11.22 0.99
CA GLU A 58 -7.38 11.33 0.49
C GLU A 58 -6.65 9.99 0.68
N PHE A 59 -6.15 9.41 -0.41
CA PHE A 59 -5.31 8.22 -0.41
C PHE A 59 -3.86 8.64 -0.65
N ASP A 60 -2.96 8.22 0.25
CA ASP A 60 -1.58 8.68 0.28
C ASP A 60 -0.61 7.51 0.55
N THR A 61 0.33 7.31 -0.37
CA THR A 61 1.42 6.33 -0.26
C THR A 61 2.79 7.04 -0.21
N THR A 62 2.84 8.36 -0.01
CA THR A 62 4.09 9.13 -0.10
C THR A 62 5.05 8.94 1.08
N HIS A 63 4.67 8.15 2.09
CA HIS A 63 5.54 7.78 3.20
C HIS A 63 6.85 7.12 2.69
N PRO A 64 8.04 7.48 3.22
CA PRO A 64 9.34 7.00 2.69
C PRO A 64 9.54 5.49 2.66
N ALA A 65 8.77 4.74 3.45
CA ALA A 65 8.85 3.28 3.48
C ALA A 65 8.21 2.60 2.25
N ASN A 66 7.29 3.28 1.56
CA ASN A 66 6.55 2.72 0.44
C ASN A 66 7.38 2.67 -0.84
N MET A 67 7.05 1.69 -1.67
CA MET A 67 7.73 1.48 -2.94
C MET A 67 7.39 2.55 -4.00
N ILE A 68 6.13 2.99 -4.05
CA ILE A 68 5.63 3.95 -5.02
C ILE A 68 5.00 5.14 -4.30
N LYS A 69 5.09 6.32 -4.92
CA LYS A 69 4.56 7.57 -4.38
C LYS A 69 3.35 8.01 -5.18
N LEU A 70 2.18 7.68 -4.66
CA LEU A 70 0.88 8.03 -5.20
C LEU A 70 0.11 8.88 -4.20
N ARG A 71 -0.62 9.87 -4.72
CA ARG A 71 -1.56 10.69 -3.95
C ARG A 71 -2.77 11.04 -4.80
N GLY A 72 -3.97 10.93 -4.22
CA GLY A 72 -5.21 11.31 -4.89
C GLY A 72 -6.42 11.21 -3.99
N THR A 73 -7.58 11.61 -4.49
CA THR A 73 -8.84 11.58 -3.76
C THR A 73 -9.73 10.46 -4.31
N LEU A 74 -10.22 9.56 -3.47
CA LEU A 74 -11.21 8.56 -3.83
C LEU A 74 -12.63 9.11 -3.64
N PRO A 75 -13.58 8.80 -4.55
CA PRO A 75 -13.42 7.92 -5.72
C PRO A 75 -12.86 8.60 -6.98
N GLN A 76 -12.78 9.94 -7.04
CA GLN A 76 -12.51 10.69 -8.28
C GLN A 76 -11.19 10.32 -8.97
N GLY A 77 -10.15 10.00 -8.21
CA GLY A 77 -8.81 9.65 -8.69
C GLY A 77 -8.55 8.15 -8.79
N LYS A 78 -9.52 7.28 -8.45
CA LYS A 78 -9.34 5.83 -8.32
C LYS A 78 -8.71 5.21 -9.58
N ASP A 79 -9.32 5.44 -10.74
CA ASP A 79 -8.86 4.83 -11.99
C ASP A 79 -7.47 5.32 -12.41
N ARG A 80 -7.14 6.59 -12.13
CA ARG A 80 -5.80 7.13 -12.37
C ARG A 80 -4.78 6.42 -11.48
N LEU A 81 -5.07 6.32 -10.18
CA LEU A 81 -4.17 5.67 -9.21
C LEU A 81 -3.96 4.19 -9.55
N ILE A 82 -5.01 3.46 -9.93
CA ILE A 82 -4.90 2.04 -10.34
C ILE A 82 -4.02 1.90 -11.57
N ARG A 83 -4.18 2.77 -12.58
CA ARG A 83 -3.30 2.75 -13.77
C ARG A 83 -1.84 3.01 -13.43
N GLU A 84 -1.56 3.94 -12.52
CA GLU A 84 -0.20 4.23 -12.06
C GLU A 84 0.42 3.01 -11.35
N VAL A 85 -0.33 2.30 -10.50
CA VAL A 85 0.13 1.04 -9.89
C VAL A 85 0.43 -0.02 -10.96
N GLN A 86 -0.44 -0.16 -11.95
CA GLN A 86 -0.26 -1.13 -13.03
C GLN A 86 0.99 -0.81 -13.88
N GLN A 87 1.25 0.45 -14.18
CA GLN A 87 2.46 0.87 -14.91
C GLN A 87 3.73 0.48 -14.15
N HIS A 88 3.76 0.67 -12.83
CA HIS A 88 4.88 0.25 -12.00
C HIS A 88 5.06 -1.27 -11.98
N ALA A 89 3.97 -2.05 -11.91
CA ALA A 89 4.05 -3.51 -11.95
C ALA A 89 4.67 -4.02 -13.27
N HIS A 90 4.33 -3.42 -14.41
CA HIS A 90 4.91 -3.79 -15.71
C HIS A 90 6.40 -3.45 -15.82
N GLN A 91 6.88 -2.41 -15.13
CA GLN A 91 8.30 -2.02 -15.14
C GLN A 91 9.18 -2.97 -14.31
N MET A 92 8.59 -3.79 -13.44
CA MET A 92 9.28 -4.77 -12.60
C MET A 92 9.28 -6.19 -13.17
N SER A 93 8.59 -6.39 -14.30
CA SER A 93 8.48 -7.67 -15.03
C SER A 93 9.66 -7.84 -15.98
#